data_AF-A0A1Q9E6Z1-F1
#
_entry.id   AF-A0A1Q9E6Z1-F1
#
_cell.length_a   1.000
_cell.length_b   1.000
_cell.length_c   1.000
_cell.angle_alpha   90.00
_cell.angle_beta   90.00
_cell.angle_gamma   90.00
#
_symmetry.space_group_name_H-M   'P 1'
#
loop_
_entity.id
_entity.type
_entity.pdbx_description
1 polymer ?
#
loop_
_entity_poly.entity_id
_entity_poly.type
_entity_poly.pdbx_seq_one_letter_code
_entity_poly.pdbx_strand_id
1 'polypeptide(L)'
;MPASQNSEEVTAAERQYPPGDPILGVVRPPPKRQGSNGVAPAQAKRRAVPRTAIAWLRRLSAQNEGAAQAEEYFRKEEMQPAKKQKTDAVNRGFVKELLDKTPSTLQTCRSLLVFLEKKLEATLPEPPAVGGPEDLRPRLATHAESLGRMETLRAPSGWDARAKRVLDIAAIAASAPGEAALGALQQALQKESQELQEKLKESSETLENVLTERRAWAKDAVRRDWLTWCERLLKAREAKLLAELGEKEEASEILNTGVDILEALVAGTTA
;
A
#
# COMPACT_ATOMS: atom_id res chain seq x y z
N MET A 1 16.59 -2.94 -69.09
CA MET A 1 16.48 -4.42 -69.03
C MET A 1 16.08 -4.79 -67.60
N PRO A 2 15.09 -5.66 -67.40
CA PRO A 2 14.05 -5.49 -66.37
C PRO A 2 14.05 -6.53 -65.23
N ALA A 3 13.22 -6.21 -64.22
CA ALA A 3 12.31 -7.09 -63.45
C ALA A 3 12.85 -8.20 -62.54
N SER A 4 12.42 -8.13 -61.27
CA SER A 4 11.72 -9.17 -60.45
C SER A 4 11.98 -8.82 -58.96
N GLN A 5 11.10 -8.16 -58.20
CA GLN A 5 9.78 -8.58 -57.68
C GLN A 5 9.75 -10.02 -57.11
N ASN A 6 9.70 -10.10 -55.78
CA ASN A 6 9.06 -11.10 -54.91
C ASN A 6 9.03 -10.41 -53.52
N SER A 7 7.92 -9.93 -52.93
CA SER A 7 6.56 -10.44 -52.78
C SER A 7 6.53 -11.80 -52.07
N GLU A 8 6.65 -11.79 -50.75
CA GLU A 8 6.09 -12.85 -49.91
C GLU A 8 5.12 -12.24 -48.91
N GLU A 9 3.86 -12.58 -49.14
CA GLU A 9 2.70 -12.37 -48.30
C GLU A 9 2.88 -13.14 -46.99
N VAL A 10 2.70 -12.47 -45.84
CA VAL A 10 2.39 -13.16 -44.59
C VAL A 10 0.91 -12.98 -44.34
N THR A 11 0.20 -14.08 -44.57
CA THR A 11 -1.24 -14.25 -44.46
C THR A 11 -1.73 -14.06 -43.03
N ALA A 12 -2.79 -13.25 -42.91
CA ALA A 12 -3.56 -13.08 -41.69
C ALA A 12 -4.30 -14.38 -41.38
N ALA A 13 -3.97 -15.01 -40.25
CA ALA A 13 -4.72 -16.14 -39.72
C ALA A 13 -6.02 -15.65 -39.07
N GLU A 14 -7.05 -15.66 -39.89
CA GLU A 14 -8.46 -15.51 -39.61
C GLU A 14 -8.93 -16.56 -38.60
N ARG A 15 -9.22 -16.15 -37.36
CA ARG A 15 -9.90 -16.99 -36.37
C ARG A 15 -11.40 -16.90 -36.55
N GLN A 16 -11.94 -17.88 -37.27
CA GLN A 16 -13.35 -18.22 -37.35
C GLN A 16 -13.93 -18.48 -35.94
N TYR A 17 -14.90 -17.65 -35.55
CA TYR A 17 -15.82 -17.93 -34.44
C TYR A 17 -17.12 -18.52 -35.02
N PRO A 18 -17.63 -19.65 -34.51
CA PRO A 18 -18.96 -20.13 -34.88
C PRO A 18 -20.06 -19.30 -34.18
N PRO A 19 -21.22 -19.04 -34.85
CA PRO A 19 -22.38 -18.37 -34.27
C PRO A 19 -23.42 -19.36 -33.69
N GLY A 20 -24.20 -18.90 -32.71
CA GLY A 20 -25.39 -19.57 -32.16
C GLY A 20 -25.29 -19.76 -30.64
N ASP A 21 -26.27 -19.45 -29.78
CA ASP A 21 -27.64 -18.97 -29.93
C ASP A 21 -28.11 -18.39 -28.56
N PRO A 22 -29.25 -17.68 -28.49
CA PRO A 22 -29.61 -16.82 -27.36
C PRO A 22 -30.20 -17.58 -26.15
N ILE A 23 -29.70 -17.28 -24.94
CA ILE A 23 -30.32 -17.75 -23.69
C ILE A 23 -31.51 -16.83 -23.33
N LEU A 24 -32.72 -17.28 -23.67
CA LEU A 24 -33.99 -16.75 -23.19
C LEU A 24 -34.52 -17.58 -22.01
N GLY A 25 -34.99 -16.89 -20.97
CA GLY A 25 -35.86 -17.42 -19.90
C GLY A 25 -35.13 -18.27 -18.85
N VAL A 26 -35.35 -18.14 -17.54
CA VAL A 26 -36.65 -18.27 -16.88
C VAL A 26 -36.64 -17.45 -15.58
N VAL A 27 -37.56 -16.50 -15.51
CA VAL A 27 -37.95 -15.79 -14.28
C VAL A 27 -38.80 -16.74 -13.43
N ARG A 28 -38.37 -17.04 -12.21
CA ARG A 28 -39.18 -17.75 -11.20
C ARG A 28 -40.03 -16.75 -10.41
N PRO A 29 -41.37 -16.86 -10.38
CA PRO A 29 -42.21 -16.08 -9.48
C PRO A 29 -42.29 -16.72 -8.07
N PRO A 30 -42.56 -15.93 -7.01
CA PRO A 30 -42.69 -16.44 -5.64
C PRO A 30 -44.07 -17.09 -5.38
N PRO A 31 -44.17 -18.02 -4.41
CA PRO A 31 -45.41 -18.73 -4.11
C PRO A 31 -46.44 -17.89 -3.34
N LYS A 32 -47.70 -17.99 -3.78
CA LYS A 32 -48.91 -17.48 -3.12
C LYS A 32 -49.13 -18.17 -1.77
N ARG A 33 -49.25 -17.40 -0.67
CA ARG A 33 -49.88 -17.86 0.57
C ARG A 33 -51.38 -17.59 0.50
N GLN A 34 -52.18 -18.66 0.48
CA GLN A 34 -53.61 -18.63 0.79
C GLN A 34 -53.80 -18.43 2.31
N GLY A 35 -54.77 -17.61 2.66
CA GLY A 35 -55.14 -17.30 4.03
C GLY A 35 -56.08 -18.31 4.67
N SER A 36 -56.18 -18.21 5.99
CA SER A 36 -57.35 -18.64 6.76
C SER A 36 -57.69 -17.57 7.79
N ASN A 37 -58.92 -17.08 7.70
CA ASN A 37 -59.58 -16.19 8.65
C ASN A 37 -59.83 -16.89 10.00
N GLY A 38 -59.89 -16.11 11.09
CA GLY A 38 -61.06 -16.18 11.99
C GLY A 38 -60.86 -16.45 13.49
N VAL A 39 -60.99 -15.37 14.28
CA VAL A 39 -61.78 -15.21 15.54
C VAL A 39 -61.26 -15.78 16.89
N ALA A 40 -60.65 -14.88 17.68
CA ALA A 40 -60.94 -14.42 19.07
C ALA A 40 -61.14 -15.42 20.27
N PRO A 41 -61.34 -14.93 21.52
CA PRO A 41 -60.29 -14.62 22.51
C PRO A 41 -60.39 -15.50 23.78
N ALA A 42 -59.28 -15.89 24.40
CA ALA A 42 -59.33 -16.59 25.69
C ALA A 42 -58.13 -16.32 26.61
N GLN A 43 -58.44 -15.56 27.67
CA GLN A 43 -57.94 -15.71 29.04
C GLN A 43 -56.43 -15.56 29.31
N ALA A 44 -56.08 -14.38 29.81
CA ALA A 44 -54.82 -14.08 30.46
C ALA A 44 -54.63 -14.94 31.74
N LYS A 45 -53.94 -16.06 31.62
CA LYS A 45 -53.26 -16.70 32.75
C LYS A 45 -51.88 -16.07 32.89
N ARG A 46 -51.66 -15.32 33.98
CA ARG A 46 -50.33 -14.84 34.39
C ARG A 46 -49.40 -16.05 34.50
N ARG A 47 -48.55 -16.25 33.49
CA ARG A 47 -47.51 -17.28 33.50
C ARG A 47 -46.48 -16.87 34.53
N ALA A 48 -46.28 -17.73 35.54
CA ALA A 48 -45.13 -17.64 36.42
C ALA A 48 -43.87 -17.62 35.57
N VAL A 49 -43.00 -16.63 35.78
CA VAL A 49 -41.71 -16.53 35.11
C VAL A 49 -40.92 -17.79 35.45
N PRO A 50 -40.48 -18.60 34.46
CA PRO A 50 -39.71 -19.79 34.75
C PRO A 50 -38.42 -19.39 35.49
N ARG A 51 -38.06 -20.13 36.55
CA ARG A 51 -36.88 -19.85 37.40
C ARG A 51 -35.57 -19.68 36.60
N THR A 52 -35.53 -20.18 35.38
CA THR A 52 -34.43 -20.02 34.42
C THR A 52 -34.27 -18.58 33.89
N ALA A 53 -35.34 -17.81 33.74
CA ALA A 53 -35.28 -16.41 33.31
C ALA A 53 -34.76 -15.48 34.42
N ILE A 54 -35.02 -15.79 35.69
CA ILE A 54 -34.47 -15.08 36.84
C ILE A 54 -32.96 -15.35 36.97
N ALA A 55 -32.53 -16.58 36.70
CA ALA A 55 -31.10 -16.92 36.65
C ALA A 55 -30.37 -16.22 35.49
N TRP A 56 -31.05 -16.01 34.36
CA TRP A 56 -30.50 -15.27 33.21
C TRP A 56 -30.38 -13.77 33.49
N LEU A 57 -31.40 -13.15 34.11
CA LEU A 57 -31.36 -11.75 34.55
C LEU A 57 -30.26 -11.49 35.60
N ARG A 58 -30.05 -12.41 36.54
CA ARG A 58 -28.93 -12.31 37.52
C ARG A 58 -27.55 -12.43 36.87
N ARG A 59 -27.44 -13.11 35.73
CA ARG A 59 -26.19 -13.22 34.97
C ARG A 59 -25.87 -11.93 34.21
N LEU A 60 -26.89 -11.20 33.73
CA LEU A 60 -26.70 -9.87 33.14
C LEU A 60 -26.29 -8.81 34.18
N SER A 61 -26.80 -8.86 35.40
CA SER A 61 -26.39 -7.92 36.45
C SER A 61 -24.93 -8.12 36.88
N ALA A 62 -24.43 -9.35 36.90
CA ALA A 62 -23.00 -9.64 37.16
C ALA A 62 -22.07 -9.20 36.01
N GLN A 63 -22.58 -9.13 34.76
CA GLN A 63 -21.83 -8.55 33.63
C GLN A 63 -21.69 -7.03 33.73
N ASN A 64 -22.65 -6.34 34.33
CA ASN A 64 -22.56 -4.89 34.56
C ASN A 64 -21.55 -4.53 35.67
N GLU A 65 -21.33 -5.42 36.65
CA GLU A 65 -20.26 -5.26 37.65
C GLU A 65 -18.86 -5.39 37.02
N GLY A 66 -18.70 -6.28 36.03
CA GLY A 66 -17.46 -6.41 35.26
C GLY A 66 -17.19 -5.21 34.34
N ALA A 67 -18.24 -4.60 33.77
CA ALA A 67 -18.12 -3.37 32.97
C ALA A 67 -17.72 -2.17 33.84
N ALA A 68 -18.29 -2.04 35.04
CA ALA A 68 -17.92 -1.00 36.00
C ALA A 68 -16.48 -1.14 36.51
N GLN A 69 -16.00 -2.36 36.74
CA GLN A 69 -14.59 -2.61 37.11
C GLN A 69 -13.61 -2.35 35.96
N ALA A 70 -14.01 -2.59 34.71
CA ALA A 70 -13.21 -2.23 33.54
C ALA A 70 -13.11 -0.70 33.37
N GLU A 71 -14.21 0.03 33.56
CA GLU A 71 -14.21 1.50 33.55
C GLU A 71 -13.28 2.08 34.63
N GLU A 72 -13.23 1.50 35.83
CA GLU A 72 -12.29 1.94 36.88
C GLU A 72 -10.81 1.65 36.56
N TYR A 73 -10.51 0.58 35.82
CA TYR A 73 -9.16 0.28 35.36
C TYR A 73 -8.70 1.28 34.29
N PHE A 74 -9.57 1.60 33.33
CA PHE A 74 -9.26 2.60 32.30
C PHE A 74 -9.21 4.04 32.84
N ARG A 75 -9.95 4.34 33.91
CA ARG A 75 -9.87 5.64 34.60
C ARG A 75 -8.58 5.85 35.38
N LYS A 76 -7.95 4.77 35.87
CA LYS A 76 -6.69 4.83 36.63
C LYS A 76 -5.43 4.90 35.76
N GLU A 77 -5.50 4.45 34.50
CA GLU A 77 -4.40 4.59 33.55
C GLU A 77 -4.35 5.95 32.82
N GLU A 78 -5.33 6.83 33.05
CA GLU A 78 -5.39 8.17 32.44
C GLU A 78 -4.43 9.22 33.04
N MET A 79 -3.45 8.82 33.84
CA MET A 79 -2.53 9.76 34.48
C MET A 79 -1.06 9.31 34.49
N GLN A 80 -0.54 8.94 33.33
CA GLN A 80 0.84 9.31 32.98
C GLN A 80 0.86 9.76 31.51
N PRO A 81 1.19 11.02 31.20
CA PRO A 81 1.47 11.38 29.82
C PRO A 81 2.73 10.61 29.45
N ALA A 82 2.57 9.54 28.66
CA ALA A 82 3.66 8.97 27.90
C ALA A 82 4.38 10.16 27.27
N LYS A 83 5.65 10.35 27.63
CA LYS A 83 6.50 11.35 27.00
C LYS A 83 6.39 11.10 25.51
N LYS A 84 5.61 11.93 24.83
CA LYS A 84 5.55 11.96 23.38
C LYS A 84 6.99 12.16 22.94
N GLN A 85 7.64 11.08 22.51
CA GLN A 85 8.80 11.23 21.65
C GLN A 85 8.31 12.16 20.55
N LYS A 86 8.96 13.32 20.44
CA LYS A 86 8.91 14.11 19.23
C LYS A 86 9.41 13.18 18.12
N THR A 87 8.49 12.49 17.47
CA THR A 87 8.70 12.07 16.10
C THR A 87 8.72 13.37 15.32
N ASP A 88 9.92 13.90 15.05
CA ASP A 88 10.15 14.94 14.03
C ASP A 88 9.90 14.36 12.62
N ALA A 89 8.86 13.54 12.45
CA ALA A 89 8.27 13.24 11.17
C ALA A 89 7.27 14.36 10.94
N VAL A 90 7.71 15.41 10.26
CA VAL A 90 6.82 16.44 9.73
C VAL A 90 5.71 15.69 8.99
N ASN A 91 4.50 15.71 9.55
CA ASN A 91 3.28 15.39 8.82
C ASN A 91 3.21 16.39 7.66
N ARG A 92 3.90 16.04 6.57
CA ARG A 92 3.77 16.73 5.31
C ARG A 92 2.53 16.13 4.67
N GLY A 93 1.51 16.95 4.45
CA GLY A 93 0.34 16.56 3.68
C GLY A 93 0.72 16.13 2.26
N PHE A 94 -0.26 15.81 1.43
CA PHE A 94 -0.03 15.48 0.02
C PHE A 94 -0.67 16.52 -0.89
N VAL A 95 -0.03 16.80 -2.03
CA VAL A 95 -0.61 17.73 -2.99
C VAL A 95 -1.97 17.21 -3.46
N LYS A 96 -2.91 18.13 -3.66
CA LYS A 96 -4.28 17.80 -4.05
C LYS A 96 -4.34 16.89 -5.26
N GLU A 97 -3.51 17.14 -6.28
CA GLU A 97 -3.43 16.31 -7.49
C GLU A 97 -3.11 14.84 -7.21
N LEU A 98 -2.29 14.57 -6.18
CA LEU A 98 -1.93 13.21 -5.80
C LEU A 98 -3.08 12.55 -5.04
N LEU A 99 -3.70 13.28 -4.11
CA LEU A 99 -4.88 12.81 -3.38
C LEU A 99 -6.08 12.56 -4.30
N ASP A 100 -6.28 13.37 -5.34
CA ASP A 100 -7.42 13.23 -6.24
C ASP A 100 -7.26 12.07 -7.24
N LYS A 101 -6.03 11.59 -7.46
CA LYS A 101 -5.75 10.36 -8.21
C LYS A 101 -6.02 9.08 -7.40
N THR A 102 -6.08 9.19 -6.08
CA THR A 102 -6.41 8.04 -5.22
C THR A 102 -7.91 7.73 -5.23
N PRO A 103 -8.34 6.53 -4.80
CA PRO A 103 -9.75 6.18 -4.76
C PRO A 103 -10.60 7.18 -3.97
N SER A 104 -11.74 7.57 -4.53
CA SER A 104 -12.67 8.53 -3.93
C SER A 104 -13.69 7.89 -2.97
N THR A 105 -13.80 6.56 -2.98
CA THR A 105 -14.78 5.83 -2.15
C THR A 105 -14.13 5.34 -0.86
N LEU A 106 -14.70 5.73 0.29
CA LEU A 106 -14.20 5.37 1.63
C LEU A 106 -14.00 3.85 1.82
N GLN A 107 -14.96 3.04 1.35
CA GLN A 107 -14.86 1.58 1.41
C GLN A 107 -13.67 1.04 0.60
N THR A 108 -13.37 1.64 -0.56
CA THR A 108 -12.23 1.25 -1.39
C THR A 108 -10.91 1.63 -0.71
N CYS A 109 -10.81 2.82 -0.10
CA CYS A 109 -9.65 3.22 0.69
C CYS A 109 -9.37 2.22 1.81
N ARG A 110 -10.39 1.86 2.61
CA ARG A 110 -10.26 0.92 3.73
C ARG A 110 -9.82 -0.48 3.27
N SER A 111 -10.42 -1.00 2.20
CA SER A 111 -10.04 -2.33 1.70
C SER A 111 -8.61 -2.38 1.15
N LEU A 112 -8.12 -1.29 0.55
CA LEU A 112 -6.74 -1.17 0.13
C LEU A 112 -5.78 -0.96 1.30
N LEU A 113 -6.17 -0.23 2.34
CA LEU A 113 -5.37 -0.08 3.56
C LEU A 113 -5.13 -1.43 4.23
N VAL A 114 -6.19 -2.22 4.46
CA VAL A 114 -6.05 -3.59 5.02
C VAL A 114 -5.13 -4.46 4.16
N PHE A 115 -5.21 -4.30 2.83
CA PHE A 115 -4.31 -5.00 1.90
C PHE A 115 -2.85 -4.56 2.07
N LEU A 116 -2.58 -3.27 2.16
CA LEU A 116 -1.23 -2.71 2.32
C LEU A 116 -0.64 -3.06 3.69
N GLU A 117 -1.42 -2.93 4.76
CA GLU A 117 -1.03 -3.31 6.12
C GLU A 117 -0.60 -4.78 6.17
N LYS A 118 -1.38 -5.69 5.57
CA LYS A 118 -1.01 -7.11 5.48
C LYS A 118 0.27 -7.35 4.66
N LYS A 119 0.54 -6.54 3.63
CA LYS A 119 1.78 -6.62 2.85
C LYS A 119 2.98 -6.11 3.64
N LEU A 120 2.77 -5.07 4.45
CA LEU A 120 3.79 -4.45 5.28
C LEU A 120 4.03 -5.21 6.60
N GLU A 121 3.12 -6.10 7.00
CA GLU A 121 3.29 -6.94 8.19
C GLU A 121 4.52 -7.87 8.11
N ALA A 122 4.86 -8.33 6.90
CA ALA A 122 6.08 -9.11 6.69
C ALA A 122 7.32 -8.26 6.95
N THR A 123 8.23 -8.68 7.83
CA THR A 123 9.47 -7.96 8.11
C THR A 123 10.43 -8.04 6.91
N LEU A 124 11.01 -6.90 6.52
CA LEU A 124 12.10 -6.87 5.53
C LEU A 124 13.34 -7.52 6.18
N PRO A 125 14.04 -8.44 5.50
CA PRO A 125 15.27 -9.02 6.04
C PRO A 125 16.30 -7.93 6.31
N GLU A 126 17.22 -8.20 7.25
CA GLU A 126 18.29 -7.26 7.53
C GLU A 126 19.14 -7.00 6.29
N PRO A 127 19.67 -5.77 6.14
CA PRO A 127 20.51 -5.43 5.01
C PRO A 127 21.79 -6.29 4.99
N PRO A 128 22.09 -7.04 3.91
CA PRO A 128 23.24 -7.96 3.88
C PRO A 128 24.56 -7.20 3.94
N ALA A 129 25.57 -7.79 4.57
CA ALA A 129 26.89 -7.17 4.69
C ALA A 129 27.53 -6.99 3.30
N VAL A 130 28.34 -5.94 3.17
CA VAL A 130 29.09 -5.66 1.94
C VAL A 130 30.55 -6.06 2.16
N GLY A 131 31.10 -6.76 1.16
CA GLY A 131 32.51 -7.17 1.14
C GLY A 131 33.49 -5.99 0.97
N GLY A 132 34.75 -6.32 0.70
CA GLY A 132 35.81 -5.34 0.47
C GLY A 132 36.44 -4.72 1.73
N PRO A 133 37.37 -3.76 1.52
CA PRO A 133 38.13 -3.08 2.56
C PRO A 133 37.25 -2.34 3.57
N GLU A 134 37.59 -2.41 4.86
CA GLU A 134 36.75 -1.91 5.96
C GLU A 134 36.46 -0.40 5.86
N ASP A 135 37.42 0.37 5.38
CA ASP A 135 37.33 1.80 5.16
C ASP A 135 36.37 2.18 4.01
N LEU A 136 36.20 1.28 3.03
CA LEU A 136 35.32 1.48 1.89
C LEU A 136 33.92 0.89 2.08
N ARG A 137 33.73 -0.07 2.99
CA ARG A 137 32.44 -0.76 3.21
C ARG A 137 31.23 0.18 3.34
N PRO A 138 31.28 1.29 4.11
CA PRO A 138 30.13 2.20 4.20
C PRO A 138 29.77 2.83 2.85
N ARG A 139 30.77 3.30 2.10
CA ARG A 139 30.56 3.88 0.76
C ARG A 139 30.03 2.84 -0.22
N LEU A 140 30.60 1.63 -0.21
CA LEU A 140 30.16 0.51 -1.05
C LEU A 140 28.71 0.14 -0.74
N ALA A 141 28.32 0.07 0.54
CA ALA A 141 26.93 -0.19 0.93
C ALA A 141 25.97 0.88 0.44
N THR A 142 26.26 2.17 0.68
CA THR A 142 25.44 3.27 0.18
C THR A 142 25.32 3.27 -1.34
N HIS A 143 26.42 2.95 -2.04
CA HIS A 143 26.43 2.86 -3.50
C HIS A 143 25.58 1.69 -4.02
N ALA A 144 25.73 0.49 -3.44
CA ALA A 144 24.90 -0.68 -3.77
C ALA A 144 23.41 -0.40 -3.57
N GLU A 145 23.06 0.25 -2.46
CA GLU A 145 21.68 0.61 -2.17
C GLU A 145 21.12 1.59 -3.19
N SER A 146 21.85 2.66 -3.46
CA SER A 146 21.43 3.69 -4.41
C SER A 146 21.25 3.11 -5.82
N LEU A 147 22.14 2.22 -6.25
CA LEU A 147 22.00 1.49 -7.53
C LEU A 147 20.75 0.61 -7.55
N GLY A 148 20.53 -0.20 -6.52
CA GLY A 148 19.37 -1.09 -6.44
C GLY A 148 18.05 -0.31 -6.42
N ARG A 149 17.99 0.79 -5.65
CA ARG A 149 16.83 1.69 -5.58
C ARG A 149 16.55 2.32 -6.94
N MET A 150 17.56 2.93 -7.57
CA MET A 150 17.43 3.57 -8.88
C MET A 150 16.93 2.59 -9.96
N GLU A 151 17.51 1.39 -10.01
CA GLU A 151 17.13 0.37 -11.00
C GLU A 151 15.69 -0.07 -10.86
N THR A 152 15.23 -0.31 -9.63
CA THR A 152 13.83 -0.66 -9.41
C THR A 152 12.90 0.49 -9.75
N LEU A 153 13.25 1.73 -9.39
CA LEU A 153 12.44 2.92 -9.71
C LEU A 153 12.29 3.16 -11.22
N ARG A 154 13.29 2.80 -12.01
CA ARG A 154 13.22 2.83 -13.48
C ARG A 154 12.53 1.63 -14.10
N ALA A 155 12.28 0.55 -13.35
CA ALA A 155 11.66 -0.63 -13.90
C ALA A 155 10.19 -0.33 -14.27
N PRO A 156 9.76 -0.60 -15.51
CA PRO A 156 8.37 -0.36 -15.92
C PRO A 156 7.40 -1.38 -15.30
N SER A 157 7.92 -2.50 -14.78
CA SER A 157 7.16 -3.62 -14.25
C SER A 157 7.68 -4.06 -12.88
N GLY A 158 6.98 -5.00 -12.24
CA GLY A 158 7.31 -5.49 -10.89
C GLY A 158 6.67 -4.71 -9.74
N TRP A 159 5.80 -3.76 -10.06
CA TRP A 159 4.99 -3.00 -9.10
C TRP A 159 3.63 -3.68 -8.85
N ASP A 160 3.15 -3.66 -7.61
CA ASP A 160 1.86 -4.27 -7.27
C ASP A 160 0.70 -3.50 -7.90
N ALA A 161 -0.05 -4.16 -8.78
CA ALA A 161 -1.11 -3.52 -9.56
C ALA A 161 -2.24 -2.90 -8.72
N ARG A 162 -2.47 -3.36 -7.48
CA ARG A 162 -3.46 -2.74 -6.58
C ARG A 162 -2.90 -1.47 -5.96
N ALA A 163 -1.65 -1.50 -5.49
CA ALA A 163 -0.99 -0.31 -4.94
C ALA A 163 -0.73 0.76 -6.01
N LYS A 164 -0.49 0.38 -7.28
CA LYS A 164 -0.40 1.34 -8.41
C LYS A 164 -1.63 2.23 -8.57
N ARG A 165 -2.82 1.78 -8.14
CA ARG A 165 -4.06 2.59 -8.17
C ARG A 165 -4.04 3.74 -7.16
N VAL A 166 -3.13 3.67 -6.18
CA VAL A 166 -2.90 4.69 -5.17
C VAL A 166 -1.78 5.62 -5.64
N LEU A 167 -0.65 5.05 -6.03
CA LEU A 167 0.54 5.79 -6.46
C LEU A 167 1.26 5.02 -7.57
N ASP A 168 1.16 5.49 -8.81
CA ASP A 168 1.91 4.94 -9.93
C ASP A 168 3.32 5.55 -9.99
N ILE A 169 4.24 5.00 -9.20
CA ILE A 169 5.62 5.51 -9.12
C ILE A 169 6.38 5.33 -10.44
N ALA A 170 6.06 4.31 -11.24
CA ALA A 170 6.68 4.09 -12.54
C ALA A 170 6.26 5.21 -13.53
N ALA A 171 5.00 5.63 -13.49
CA ALA A 171 4.54 6.76 -14.30
C ALA A 171 5.18 8.09 -13.87
N ILE A 172 5.42 8.27 -12.56
CA ILE A 172 6.13 9.45 -12.04
C ILE A 172 7.60 9.41 -12.49
N ALA A 173 8.27 8.26 -12.35
CA ALA A 173 9.66 8.09 -12.78
C ALA A 173 9.85 8.37 -14.27
N ALA A 174 8.89 7.96 -15.12
CA ALA A 174 8.90 8.19 -16.55
C ALA A 174 8.47 9.61 -16.98
N SER A 175 8.00 10.44 -16.04
CA SER A 175 7.67 11.84 -16.33
C SER A 175 8.95 12.67 -16.54
N ALA A 176 8.87 13.77 -17.29
CA ALA A 176 10.02 14.65 -17.51
C ALA A 176 10.77 15.06 -16.21
N PRO A 177 10.10 15.50 -15.12
CA PRO A 177 10.80 15.79 -13.87
C PRO A 177 11.36 14.55 -13.19
N GLY A 178 10.69 13.39 -13.29
CA GLY A 178 11.19 12.12 -12.75
C GLY A 178 12.45 11.63 -13.46
N GLU A 179 12.47 11.70 -14.79
CA GLU A 179 13.63 11.36 -15.62
C GLU A 179 14.81 12.28 -15.33
N ALA A 180 14.56 13.58 -15.12
CA ALA A 180 15.60 14.52 -14.73
C ALA A 180 16.22 14.16 -13.36
N ALA A 181 15.38 13.85 -12.36
CA ALA A 181 15.84 13.46 -11.03
C ALA A 181 16.65 12.15 -11.06
N LEU A 182 16.14 11.12 -11.74
CA LEU A 182 16.85 9.84 -11.88
C LEU A 182 18.10 9.95 -12.76
N GLY A 183 18.10 10.82 -13.77
CA GLY A 183 19.25 11.13 -14.60
C GLY A 183 20.39 11.77 -13.81
N ALA A 184 20.08 12.75 -12.95
CA ALA A 184 21.06 13.38 -12.07
C ALA A 184 21.69 12.35 -11.10
N LEU A 185 20.87 11.49 -10.51
CA LEU A 185 21.33 10.40 -9.66
C LEU A 185 22.22 9.42 -10.43
N GLN A 186 21.83 9.01 -11.64
CA GLN A 186 22.62 8.09 -12.45
C GLN A 186 24.02 8.66 -12.74
N GLN A 187 24.13 9.96 -13.05
CA GLN A 187 25.43 10.60 -13.27
C GLN A 187 26.28 10.61 -11.99
N ALA A 188 25.68 10.88 -10.83
CA ALA A 188 26.37 10.80 -9.55
C ALA A 188 26.88 9.39 -9.26
N LEU A 189 26.04 8.37 -9.50
CA LEU A 189 26.41 6.96 -9.30
C LEU A 189 27.50 6.50 -10.29
N GLN A 190 27.48 6.97 -11.53
CA GLN A 190 28.55 6.65 -12.48
C GLN A 190 29.91 7.20 -12.03
N LYS A 191 29.94 8.43 -11.51
CA LYS A 191 31.18 9.02 -10.95
C LYS A 191 31.66 8.24 -9.72
N GLU A 192 30.77 7.97 -8.77
CA GLU A 192 31.10 7.19 -7.57
C GLU A 192 31.57 5.77 -7.92
N SER A 193 30.97 5.13 -8.92
CA SER A 193 31.36 3.81 -9.39
C SER A 193 32.80 3.79 -9.92
N GLN A 194 33.20 4.81 -10.69
CA GLN A 194 34.57 4.95 -11.18
C GLN A 194 35.56 5.14 -10.01
N GLU A 195 35.25 6.02 -9.06
CA GLU A 195 36.10 6.22 -7.87
C GLU A 195 36.25 4.95 -7.03
N LEU A 196 35.14 4.21 -6.81
CA LEU A 196 35.16 2.98 -6.03
C LEU A 196 35.93 1.87 -6.77
N GLN A 197 35.79 1.77 -8.10
CA GLN A 197 36.57 0.84 -8.90
C GLN A 197 38.06 1.12 -8.79
N GLU A 198 38.48 2.38 -8.84
CA GLU A 198 39.89 2.75 -8.68
C GLU A 198 40.44 2.36 -7.32
N LYS A 199 39.69 2.60 -6.25
CA LYS A 199 40.09 2.24 -4.88
C LYS A 199 40.10 0.73 -4.63
N LEU A 200 39.29 -0.02 -5.37
CA LEU A 200 39.25 -1.49 -5.31
C LEU A 200 40.28 -2.17 -6.20
N LYS A 201 41.04 -1.46 -7.05
CA LYS A 201 42.07 -2.06 -7.93
C LYS A 201 43.14 -2.86 -7.17
N GLU A 202 43.39 -2.51 -5.92
CA GLU A 202 44.35 -3.18 -5.05
C GLU A 202 43.75 -4.41 -4.35
N SER A 203 42.44 -4.61 -4.45
CA SER A 203 41.72 -5.77 -3.94
C SER A 203 41.48 -6.81 -5.05
N SER A 204 41.39 -8.09 -4.68
CA SER A 204 41.05 -9.16 -5.62
C SER A 204 39.55 -9.23 -5.97
N GLU A 205 38.73 -8.35 -5.39
CA GLU A 205 37.27 -8.38 -5.52
C GLU A 205 36.81 -7.35 -6.57
N THR A 206 35.88 -7.76 -7.44
CA THR A 206 35.26 -6.82 -8.40
C THR A 206 34.12 -6.06 -7.74
N LEU A 207 33.91 -4.81 -8.16
CA LEU A 207 32.82 -3.97 -7.63
C LEU A 207 31.46 -4.69 -7.75
N GLU A 208 31.14 -5.30 -8.88
CA GLU A 208 29.86 -6.02 -9.06
C GLU A 208 29.68 -7.15 -8.05
N ASN A 209 30.71 -7.96 -7.78
CA ASN A 209 30.62 -9.07 -6.83
C ASN A 209 30.34 -8.56 -5.41
N VAL A 210 30.99 -7.48 -5.01
CA VAL A 210 30.86 -6.88 -3.67
C VAL A 210 29.47 -6.28 -3.44
N LEU A 211 28.85 -5.73 -4.48
CA LEU A 211 27.57 -5.01 -4.35
C LEU A 211 26.33 -5.90 -4.58
N THR A 212 26.47 -7.08 -5.21
CA THR A 212 25.34 -7.86 -5.75
C THR A 212 24.22 -8.11 -4.74
N GLU A 213 24.55 -8.64 -3.55
CA GLU A 213 23.54 -8.99 -2.55
C GLU A 213 22.85 -7.76 -1.96
N ARG A 214 23.62 -6.73 -1.61
CA ARG A 214 23.10 -5.47 -1.05
C ARG A 214 22.25 -4.70 -2.06
N ARG A 215 22.65 -4.71 -3.33
CA ARG A 215 21.87 -4.14 -4.43
C ARG A 215 20.55 -4.88 -4.62
N ALA A 216 20.55 -6.21 -4.58
CA ALA A 216 19.33 -7.01 -4.67
C ALA A 216 18.38 -6.72 -3.49
N TRP A 217 18.89 -6.69 -2.27
CA TRP A 217 18.12 -6.30 -1.08
C TRP A 217 17.49 -4.91 -1.23
N ALA A 218 18.26 -3.93 -1.73
CA ALA A 218 17.77 -2.56 -1.91
C ALA A 218 16.63 -2.45 -2.94
N LYS A 219 16.59 -3.35 -3.93
CA LYS A 219 15.47 -3.45 -4.88
C LYS A 219 14.16 -3.82 -4.18
N ASP A 220 14.22 -4.68 -3.17
CA ASP A 220 13.04 -5.07 -2.40
C ASP A 220 12.71 -4.05 -1.32
N ALA A 221 13.72 -3.44 -0.70
CA ALA A 221 13.56 -2.35 0.25
C ALA A 221 12.78 -1.19 -0.36
N VAL A 222 13.12 -0.72 -1.57
CA VAL A 222 12.40 0.40 -2.20
C VAL A 222 10.95 0.07 -2.55
N ARG A 223 10.65 -1.20 -2.88
CA ARG A 223 9.25 -1.63 -3.09
C ARG A 223 8.46 -1.54 -1.80
N ARG A 224 9.06 -1.93 -0.68
CA ARG A 224 8.45 -1.80 0.64
C ARG A 224 8.26 -0.33 1.03
N ASP A 225 9.27 0.50 0.85
CA ASP A 225 9.18 1.94 1.12
C ASP A 225 8.06 2.59 0.28
N TRP A 226 7.92 2.19 -0.99
CA TRP A 226 6.83 2.64 -1.85
C TRP A 226 5.45 2.21 -1.32
N LEU A 227 5.30 0.98 -0.82
CA LEU A 227 4.05 0.53 -0.20
C LEU A 227 3.72 1.36 1.06
N THR A 228 4.73 1.74 1.86
CA THR A 228 4.55 2.64 3.00
C THR A 228 4.08 4.03 2.57
N TRP A 229 4.61 4.57 1.47
CA TRP A 229 4.10 5.82 0.88
C TRP A 229 2.66 5.69 0.38
N CYS A 230 2.30 4.57 -0.25
CA CYS A 230 0.91 4.29 -0.65
C CYS A 230 -0.04 4.26 0.55
N GLU A 231 0.36 3.61 1.64
CA GLU A 231 -0.43 3.51 2.88
C GLU A 231 -0.70 4.90 3.46
N ARG A 232 0.33 5.75 3.55
CA ARG A 232 0.22 7.13 4.04
C ARG A 232 -0.71 7.97 3.17
N LEU A 233 -0.56 7.87 1.85
CA LEU A 233 -1.41 8.59 0.91
C LEU A 233 -2.88 8.17 1.04
N LEU A 234 -3.15 6.88 1.24
CA LEU A 234 -4.50 6.39 1.48
C LEU A 234 -5.07 6.83 2.83
N LYS A 235 -4.28 6.83 3.90
CA LYS A 235 -4.71 7.35 5.22
C LYS A 235 -5.07 8.83 5.13
N ALA A 236 -4.25 9.63 4.43
CA ALA A 236 -4.54 11.04 4.17
C ALA A 236 -5.82 11.22 3.34
N ARG A 237 -6.04 10.39 2.31
CA ARG A 237 -7.28 10.41 1.53
C ARG A 237 -8.50 10.04 2.36
N GLU A 238 -8.41 9.00 3.17
CA GLU A 238 -9.50 8.58 4.05
C GLU A 238 -9.85 9.71 5.04
N ALA A 239 -8.86 10.33 5.67
CA ALA A 239 -9.07 11.46 6.56
C ALA A 239 -9.79 12.62 5.86
N LYS A 240 -9.39 12.97 4.63
CA LYS A 240 -10.06 13.98 3.82
C LYS A 240 -11.52 13.64 3.52
N LEU A 241 -11.80 12.40 3.10
CA LEU A 241 -13.17 11.94 2.81
C LEU A 241 -14.06 11.95 4.06
N LEU A 242 -13.50 11.62 5.23
CA LEU A 242 -14.23 11.70 6.50
C LEU A 242 -14.48 13.15 6.92
N ALA A 243 -13.53 14.05 6.68
CA ALA A 243 -13.67 15.48 6.97
C ALA A 243 -14.72 16.15 6.06
N GLU A 244 -14.81 15.74 4.79
CA GLU A 244 -15.85 16.17 3.84
C GLU A 244 -17.26 15.75 4.31
N LEU A 245 -17.39 14.65 5.06
CA LEU A 245 -18.66 14.22 5.67
C LEU A 245 -19.03 14.99 6.95
N GLY A 246 -18.09 15.73 7.54
CA GLY A 246 -18.23 16.41 8.84
C GLY A 246 -17.93 17.91 8.84
N GLU A 247 -17.83 18.54 7.66
CA GLU A 247 -17.53 19.97 7.46
C GLU A 247 -16.40 20.52 8.35
N LYS A 248 -15.21 19.90 8.30
CA LYS A 248 -14.00 20.52 8.82
C LYS A 248 -12.92 20.61 7.76
N GLU A 249 -12.62 21.84 7.37
CA GLU A 249 -11.47 22.17 6.53
C GLU A 249 -10.28 22.44 7.45
N GLU A 250 -9.18 21.70 7.29
CA GLU A 250 -7.92 21.95 8.00
C GLU A 250 -6.79 22.36 7.06
N ALA A 251 -5.88 23.15 7.65
CA ALA A 251 -4.98 24.12 7.05
C ALA A 251 -3.77 23.55 6.30
N SER A 252 -3.10 24.43 5.54
CA SER A 252 -1.99 24.14 4.65
C SER A 252 -0.74 23.64 5.38
N GLU A 253 -0.45 22.36 5.23
CA GLU A 253 0.85 21.75 5.53
C GLU A 253 1.76 21.78 4.29
N ILE A 254 3.06 21.63 4.49
CA ILE A 254 4.00 21.36 3.38
C ILE A 254 3.57 20.07 2.71
N LEU A 255 3.28 20.11 1.40
CA LEU A 255 2.69 18.99 0.69
C LEU A 255 3.75 18.21 -0.11
N ASN A 256 3.80 16.89 0.04
CA ASN A 256 4.61 16.03 -0.80
C ASN A 256 3.97 15.92 -2.20
N THR A 257 4.76 16.20 -3.23
CA THR A 257 4.47 15.90 -4.64
C THR A 257 4.85 14.46 -4.98
N GLY A 258 4.46 13.98 -6.16
CA GLY A 258 4.94 12.70 -6.66
C GLY A 258 6.47 12.63 -6.81
N VAL A 259 7.10 13.76 -7.18
CA VAL A 259 8.55 13.85 -7.35
C VAL A 259 9.26 13.85 -6.00
N ASP A 260 8.72 14.53 -4.98
CA ASP A 260 9.29 14.48 -3.62
C ASP A 260 9.28 13.04 -3.07
N ILE A 261 8.22 12.28 -3.35
CA ILE A 261 8.15 10.86 -2.97
C ILE A 261 9.19 10.05 -3.75
N LEU A 262 9.38 10.30 -5.04
CA LEU A 262 10.40 9.65 -5.85
C LEU A 262 11.81 9.91 -5.29
N GLU A 263 12.12 11.15 -4.94
CA GLU A 263 13.40 11.54 -4.34
C GLU A 263 13.60 10.91 -2.95
N ALA A 264 12.55 10.85 -2.13
CA ALA A 264 12.60 10.17 -0.84
C ALA A 264 12.87 8.65 -0.99
N LEU A 265 12.26 8.01 -1.99
CA LEU A 265 12.49 6.59 -2.31
C LEU A 265 13.91 6.32 -2.78
N VAL A 266 14.49 7.24 -3.55
CA VAL A 266 15.91 7.21 -3.95
C VAL A 266 16.81 7.31 -2.72
N ALA A 267 16.53 8.27 -1.82
CA ALA A 267 17.34 8.52 -0.63
C ALA A 267 17.19 7.42 0.45
N GLY A 268 16.21 6.52 0.30
CA GLY A 268 15.89 5.53 1.34
C GLY A 268 15.28 6.14 2.59
N THR A 269 14.72 7.34 2.48
CA THR A 269 14.03 8.00 3.59
C THR A 269 12.55 7.66 3.52
N THR A 270 12.06 6.97 4.55
CA THR A 270 10.63 6.96 4.86
C THR A 270 10.40 8.10 5.85
N ALA A 271 9.61 9.11 5.46
CA ALA A 271 9.44 10.34 6.24
C ALA A 271 8.89 10.11 7.65
#